data_AF-A0A3D4ZIT8-F1
#
_entry.id   AF-A0A3D4ZIT8-F1
#
_cell.length_a   1.000
_cell.length_b   1.000
_cell.length_c   1.000
_cell.angle_alpha   90.00
_cell.angle_beta   90.00
_cell.angle_gamma   90.00
#
_symmetry.space_group_name_H-M   'P 1'
#
loop_
_entity.id
_entity.type
_entity.pdbx_description
1 polymer ?
#
loop_
_entity_poly.entity_id
_entity_poly.type
_entity_poly.pdbx_seq_one_letter_code
_entity_poly.pdbx_strand_id
1 'polypeptide(L)'
;MDEPLIIEDTKHYYYYYNTRFRPNSKYRLGLFTVYDQYVLYLDGLFANLFRPFLYKEENYIPRPLDRVESQVWSVENQIHEVFPLFVESLIPLIKKRDLNTIIRKGLLKGNIKDLRALCGLPPFPLSSEYNLDPLVLLAKFVLTFGPNTLTRPDDGMAMIKTLVQSMLFMRNPKTNLNYGSFFEYYSLLDQCSLSGGYSYSTALDDASRKNLVKALTSLQVGPWYSVNELFESSIIHGFFLQFSNQDILYSALTIRGQRIQLPYAEYTAYDDKGFHPTGALLRPLFERPLFSAYLYLFASLGLFDIGETKPELLLTKNDKLHPLTPYEALTHVRLTSFGAWCLNMVEERPQQKKQVFETITDTELLLVTIKGKSLERRLFLDQIGIPLGQERYRITEASFIRGCTSSSEILHRIKKFKLIIDAEPSARWLQFFQSVERRSSLFAHGEQVLLYSFPDDPEIRRMFSTDPAFKKLVIRAENNNVVVRKANQKAFQKLLMEHGYLNTL
;
A
#
# COMPACT_ATOMS: atom_id res chain seq x y z
N MET A 1 2.44 48.38 -22.83
CA MET A 1 2.82 47.08 -22.27
C MET A 1 3.56 47.37 -20.99
N ASP A 2 3.11 46.82 -19.87
CA ASP A 2 3.83 46.97 -18.60
C ASP A 2 5.23 46.36 -18.74
N GLU A 3 6.26 47.07 -18.27
CA GLU A 3 7.63 46.55 -18.32
C GLU A 3 7.74 45.30 -17.44
N PRO A 4 8.48 44.26 -17.87
CA PRO A 4 8.59 43.03 -17.10
C PRO A 4 9.32 43.26 -15.77
N LEU A 5 8.93 42.48 -14.74
CA LEU A 5 9.56 42.53 -13.41
C LEU A 5 11.01 42.01 -13.42
N ILE A 6 11.30 41.09 -14.33
CA ILE A 6 12.60 40.45 -14.53
C ILE A 6 13.03 40.73 -15.97
N ILE A 7 14.28 41.16 -16.15
CA ILE A 7 14.83 41.48 -17.46
C ILE A 7 16.03 40.58 -17.71
N GLU A 8 16.14 40.06 -18.94
CA GLU A 8 17.35 39.39 -19.40
C GLU A 8 18.55 40.32 -19.31
N ASP A 9 19.62 39.85 -18.66
CA ASP A 9 20.89 40.54 -18.59
C ASP A 9 21.72 40.17 -19.81
N THR A 10 21.76 41.09 -20.78
CA THR A 10 22.48 40.91 -22.05
C THR A 10 24.01 40.98 -21.90
N LYS A 11 24.53 41.20 -20.68
CA LYS A 11 25.97 41.16 -20.39
C LYS A 11 26.50 39.73 -20.47
N HIS A 12 27.18 39.43 -21.57
CA HIS A 12 27.89 38.17 -21.77
C HIS A 12 29.11 38.11 -20.85
N TYR A 13 29.08 37.25 -19.84
CA TYR A 13 30.25 36.94 -19.02
C TYR A 13 31.01 35.78 -19.65
N TYR A 14 32.30 36.00 -19.95
CA TYR A 14 33.20 35.17 -20.78
C TYR A 14 33.32 33.67 -20.46
N TYR A 15 32.68 33.14 -19.41
CA TYR A 15 32.92 31.77 -18.93
C TYR A 15 31.67 30.91 -18.68
N TYR A 16 30.45 31.43 -18.80
CA TYR A 16 29.23 30.62 -18.64
C TYR A 16 28.16 31.07 -19.63
N TYR A 17 27.76 30.17 -20.55
CA TYR A 17 26.62 30.33 -21.46
C TYR A 17 25.27 30.22 -20.74
N ASN A 18 25.12 30.88 -19.59
CA ASN A 18 23.85 30.94 -18.88
C ASN A 18 23.24 32.32 -19.08
N THR A 19 22.06 32.36 -19.68
CA THR A 19 21.21 33.55 -19.68
C THR A 19 21.02 34.01 -18.24
N ARG A 20 21.49 35.22 -17.93
CA ARG A 20 21.32 35.82 -16.60
C ARG A 20 20.10 36.70 -16.60
N PHE A 21 19.44 36.77 -15.46
CA PHE A 21 18.27 37.61 -15.27
C PHE A 21 18.52 38.55 -14.09
N ARG A 22 18.00 39.76 -14.18
CA ARG A 22 18.08 40.76 -13.11
C ARG A 22 16.72 41.38 -12.84
N PRO A 23 16.45 41.84 -11.61
CA PRO A 23 15.21 42.55 -11.33
C PRO A 23 15.19 43.85 -12.13
N ASN A 24 14.01 44.23 -12.62
CA ASN A 24 13.83 45.53 -13.24
C ASN A 24 13.99 46.63 -12.19
N SER A 25 15.00 47.49 -12.39
CA SER A 25 15.36 48.59 -11.48
C SER A 25 14.23 49.58 -11.25
N LYS A 26 13.26 49.68 -12.16
CA LYS A 26 12.06 50.52 -12.03
C LYS A 26 11.23 50.16 -10.79
N TYR A 27 11.13 48.87 -10.47
CA TYR A 27 10.24 48.38 -9.41
C TYR A 27 10.92 48.23 -8.04
N ARG A 28 12.19 48.64 -7.90
CA ARG A 28 12.94 48.63 -6.62
C ARG A 28 12.88 47.29 -5.87
N LEU A 29 13.00 46.19 -6.61
CA LEU A 29 12.88 44.81 -6.11
C LEU A 29 14.15 44.33 -5.39
N GLY A 30 14.89 45.21 -4.71
CA GLY A 30 16.19 44.91 -4.12
C GLY A 30 16.18 43.90 -2.97
N LEU A 31 15.00 43.60 -2.42
CA LEU A 31 14.79 42.53 -1.42
C LEU A 31 14.58 41.15 -2.05
N PHE A 32 14.36 41.09 -3.36
CA PHE A 32 14.11 39.84 -4.09
C PHE A 32 15.36 39.39 -4.83
N THR A 33 15.63 38.10 -4.77
CA THR A 33 16.64 37.43 -5.58
C THR A 33 15.96 36.85 -6.82
N VAL A 34 16.59 36.99 -7.99
CA VAL A 34 16.09 36.36 -9.22
C VAL A 34 16.45 34.89 -9.20
N TYR A 35 15.46 34.03 -9.30
CA TYR A 35 15.66 32.58 -9.41
C TYR A 35 15.75 32.16 -10.87
N ASP A 36 14.75 32.55 -11.67
CA ASP A 36 14.72 32.38 -13.12
C ASP A 36 13.96 33.55 -13.78
N GLN A 37 13.68 33.47 -15.08
CA GLN A 37 12.99 34.52 -15.84
C GLN A 37 11.53 34.78 -15.43
N TYR A 38 10.92 33.85 -14.68
CA TYR A 38 9.53 33.90 -14.23
C TYR A 38 9.41 34.07 -12.71
N VAL A 39 10.49 33.86 -11.94
CA VAL A 39 10.43 33.69 -10.49
C VAL A 39 11.37 34.64 -9.75
N LEU A 40 10.78 35.44 -8.86
CA LEU A 40 11.48 36.19 -7.81
C LEU A 40 11.33 35.47 -6.47
N TYR A 41 12.43 35.36 -5.74
CA TYR A 41 12.49 34.76 -4.41
C TYR A 41 12.70 35.85 -3.35
N LEU A 42 11.86 35.85 -2.31
CA LEU A 42 12.03 36.68 -1.12
C LEU A 42 12.65 35.83 -0.01
N ASP A 43 13.73 36.32 0.60
CA ASP A 43 14.37 35.61 1.72
C ASP A 43 13.37 35.34 2.86
N GLY A 44 13.53 34.18 3.51
CA GLY A 44 12.61 33.70 4.53
C GLY A 44 12.45 34.66 5.71
N LEU A 45 13.50 35.40 6.07
CA LEU A 45 13.44 36.45 7.10
C LEU A 45 12.41 37.53 6.71
N PHE A 46 12.55 38.08 5.50
CA PHE A 46 11.66 39.14 5.00
C PHE A 46 10.26 38.62 4.70
N ALA A 47 10.14 37.41 4.16
CA ALA A 47 8.85 36.78 3.92
C ALA A 47 8.05 36.62 5.24
N ASN A 48 8.71 36.19 6.32
CA ASN A 48 8.08 36.09 7.64
C ASN A 48 7.72 37.46 8.23
N LEU A 49 8.57 38.48 8.05
CA LEU A 49 8.28 39.85 8.51
C LEU A 49 7.11 40.49 7.76
N PHE A 50 7.00 40.24 6.45
CA PHE A 50 5.92 40.79 5.63
C PHE A 50 4.64 39.98 5.67
N ARG A 51 4.68 38.72 6.10
CA ARG A 51 3.52 37.81 6.14
C ARG A 51 2.26 38.44 6.76
N PRO A 52 2.30 39.11 7.94
CA PRO A 52 1.11 39.75 8.52
C PRO A 52 0.53 40.89 7.66
N PHE A 53 1.33 41.49 6.79
CA PHE A 53 0.91 42.57 5.89
C PHE A 53 0.45 42.06 4.53
N LEU A 54 0.98 40.90 4.09
CA LEU A 54 0.62 40.26 2.84
C LEU A 54 -0.68 39.44 2.96
N TYR A 55 -0.93 38.87 4.14
CA TYR A 55 -2.04 37.97 4.38
C TYR A 55 -2.79 38.40 5.63
N LYS A 56 -4.07 38.74 5.48
CA LYS A 56 -4.98 38.87 6.62
C LYS A 56 -5.38 37.47 7.06
N GLU A 57 -5.17 37.11 8.33
CA GLU A 57 -5.44 35.75 8.85
C GLU A 57 -6.85 35.26 8.49
N GLU A 58 -7.86 36.13 8.61
CA GLU A 58 -9.27 35.84 8.31
C GLU A 58 -9.54 35.35 6.88
N ASN A 59 -8.68 35.72 5.93
CA ASN A 59 -8.81 35.34 4.52
C ASN A 59 -8.28 33.94 4.23
N TYR A 60 -7.53 33.35 5.16
CA TYR A 60 -6.83 32.07 4.97
C TYR A 60 -7.17 31.06 6.06
N ILE A 61 -8.30 31.25 6.74
CA ILE A 61 -8.95 30.22 7.56
C ILE A 61 -9.74 29.33 6.58
N PRO A 62 -9.42 28.03 6.46
CA PRO A 62 -10.12 27.12 5.57
C PRO A 62 -11.62 27.10 5.88
N ARG A 63 -12.45 27.30 4.85
CA ARG A 63 -13.91 27.35 5.02
C ARG A 63 -14.55 26.05 4.56
N PRO A 64 -15.61 25.60 5.25
CA PRO A 64 -16.37 24.46 4.77
C PRO A 64 -17.03 24.80 3.43
N LEU A 65 -17.10 23.81 2.56
CA LEU A 65 -17.76 23.90 1.26
C LEU A 65 -19.22 23.44 1.36
N ASP A 66 -20.11 24.18 0.70
CA ASP A 66 -21.54 23.85 0.67
C ASP A 66 -21.84 22.62 -0.20
N ARG A 67 -21.05 22.40 -1.25
CA ARG A 67 -21.20 21.30 -2.22
C ARG A 67 -19.84 20.85 -2.74
N VAL A 68 -19.77 19.58 -3.12
CA VAL A 68 -18.58 18.97 -3.72
C VAL A 68 -18.97 18.25 -5.00
N GLU A 69 -18.39 18.65 -6.12
CA GLU A 69 -18.55 18.01 -7.44
C GLU A 69 -17.34 17.10 -7.73
N SER A 70 -17.18 16.05 -6.92
CA SER A 70 -16.06 15.10 -7.07
C SER A 70 -16.51 13.66 -6.85
N GLN A 71 -15.69 12.71 -7.30
CA GLN A 71 -15.89 11.30 -6.99
C GLN A 71 -15.49 11.04 -5.55
N VAL A 72 -16.50 10.83 -4.70
CA VAL A 72 -16.31 10.61 -3.26
C VAL A 72 -15.85 9.18 -3.00
N TRP A 73 -14.82 9.04 -2.17
CA TRP A 73 -14.34 7.78 -1.65
C TRP A 73 -14.35 7.82 -0.12
N SER A 74 -14.96 6.79 0.49
CA SER A 74 -15.18 6.71 1.93
C SER A 74 -15.14 5.26 2.40
N VAL A 75 -14.47 5.02 3.52
CA VAL A 75 -14.44 3.72 4.21
C VAL A 75 -14.90 3.81 5.67
N GLU A 76 -15.39 4.97 6.11
CA GLU A 76 -15.78 5.25 7.50
C GLU A 76 -16.68 4.16 8.09
N ASN A 77 -17.69 3.73 7.32
CA ASN A 77 -18.68 2.75 7.80
C ASN A 77 -18.18 1.29 7.80
N GLN A 78 -17.03 1.00 7.20
CA GLN A 78 -16.53 -0.37 7.01
C GLN A 78 -15.13 -0.59 7.60
N ILE A 79 -14.41 0.47 7.97
CA ILE A 79 -13.02 0.39 8.40
C ILE A 79 -12.78 -0.56 9.59
N HIS A 80 -13.78 -0.69 10.47
CA HIS A 80 -13.74 -1.60 11.62
C HIS A 80 -13.71 -3.09 11.23
N GLU A 81 -14.25 -3.46 10.06
CA GLU A 81 -14.14 -4.81 9.48
C GLU A 81 -12.94 -4.91 8.54
N VAL A 82 -12.75 -3.90 7.68
CA VAL A 82 -11.70 -3.89 6.64
C VAL A 82 -10.31 -3.99 7.25
N PHE A 83 -10.00 -3.21 8.29
CA PHE A 83 -8.65 -3.14 8.82
C PHE A 83 -8.19 -4.44 9.50
N PRO A 84 -8.98 -5.10 10.39
CA PRO A 84 -8.62 -6.41 10.90
C PRO A 84 -8.43 -7.46 9.81
N LEU A 85 -9.32 -7.50 8.80
CA LEU A 85 -9.20 -8.43 7.67
C LEU A 85 -7.94 -8.15 6.85
N PHE A 86 -7.61 -6.88 6.64
CA PHE A 86 -6.38 -6.48 5.96
C PHE A 86 -5.14 -6.99 6.70
N VAL A 87 -5.06 -6.76 8.02
CA VAL A 87 -3.93 -7.24 8.84
C VAL A 87 -3.85 -8.76 8.83
N GLU A 88 -4.98 -9.47 8.99
CA GLU A 88 -5.07 -10.94 8.90
C GLU A 88 -4.53 -11.45 7.56
N SER A 89 -4.91 -10.80 6.46
CA SER A 89 -4.54 -11.17 5.10
C SER A 89 -3.09 -10.83 4.74
N LEU A 90 -2.49 -9.85 5.43
CA LEU A 90 -1.09 -9.46 5.24
C LEU A 90 -0.12 -10.48 5.87
N ILE A 91 -0.53 -11.18 6.94
CA ILE A 91 0.33 -12.12 7.70
C ILE A 91 0.92 -13.23 6.81
N PRO A 92 0.15 -13.94 5.96
CA PRO A 92 0.72 -14.95 5.07
C PRO A 92 1.70 -14.36 4.05
N LEU A 93 1.48 -13.11 3.62
CA LEU A 93 2.32 -12.46 2.61
C LEU A 93 3.73 -12.16 3.15
N ILE A 94 3.82 -11.65 4.38
CA ILE A 94 5.10 -11.32 5.02
C ILE A 94 5.93 -12.56 5.39
N LYS A 95 5.32 -13.75 5.44
CA LYS A 95 6.05 -15.02 5.57
C LYS A 95 6.73 -15.44 4.27
N LYS A 96 6.24 -14.97 3.12
CA LYS A 96 6.73 -15.33 1.78
C LYS A 96 7.59 -14.25 1.14
N ARG A 97 7.44 -12.99 1.56
CA ARG A 97 8.23 -11.86 1.06
C ARG A 97 8.91 -11.12 2.19
N ASP A 98 10.13 -10.69 1.91
CA ASP A 98 10.90 -9.79 2.75
C ASP A 98 10.15 -8.47 3.01
N LEU A 99 10.07 -8.10 4.29
CA LEU A 99 9.40 -6.90 4.79
C LEU A 99 9.98 -5.62 4.20
N ASN A 100 11.32 -5.54 4.10
CA ASN A 100 12.02 -4.36 3.58
C ASN A 100 11.67 -4.10 2.13
N THR A 101 11.52 -5.18 1.36
CA THR A 101 11.11 -5.11 -0.05
C THR A 101 9.68 -4.59 -0.18
N ILE A 102 8.75 -5.00 0.68
CA ILE A 102 7.37 -4.49 0.66
C ILE A 102 7.35 -3.01 1.02
N ILE A 103 8.10 -2.59 2.05
CA ILE A 103 8.18 -1.18 2.46
C ILE A 103 8.75 -0.32 1.32
N ARG A 104 9.87 -0.74 0.71
CA ARG A 104 10.56 0.05 -0.34
C ARG A 104 9.86 0.03 -1.70
N LYS A 105 9.34 -1.13 -2.12
CA LYS A 105 8.83 -1.35 -3.49
C LYS A 105 7.32 -1.55 -3.56
N GLY A 106 6.63 -1.60 -2.44
CA GLY A 106 5.20 -1.88 -2.37
C GLY A 106 4.83 -3.34 -2.66
N LEU A 107 3.56 -3.52 -2.99
CA LEU A 107 2.94 -4.82 -3.27
C LEU A 107 2.97 -5.13 -4.77
N LEU A 108 3.09 -6.41 -5.11
CA LEU A 108 2.92 -6.87 -6.48
C LEU A 108 1.43 -6.84 -6.86
N LYS A 109 1.11 -6.69 -8.16
CA LYS A 109 -0.28 -6.65 -8.66
C LYS A 109 -1.12 -7.86 -8.21
N GLY A 110 -0.54 -9.06 -8.22
CA GLY A 110 -1.19 -10.27 -7.70
C GLY A 110 -1.54 -10.17 -6.22
N ASN A 111 -0.59 -9.70 -5.39
CA ASN A 111 -0.82 -9.50 -3.96
C ASN A 111 -1.92 -8.48 -3.69
N ILE A 112 -1.98 -7.39 -4.47
CA ILE A 112 -3.03 -6.38 -4.33
C ILE A 112 -4.40 -7.00 -4.63
N LYS A 113 -4.50 -7.77 -5.71
CA LYS A 113 -5.74 -8.49 -6.09
C LYS A 113 -6.18 -9.45 -4.97
N ASP A 114 -5.26 -10.25 -4.46
CA ASP A 114 -5.54 -11.25 -3.42
C ASP A 114 -5.95 -10.57 -2.11
N LEU A 115 -5.18 -9.58 -1.63
CA LEU A 115 -5.50 -8.84 -0.42
C LEU A 115 -6.86 -8.13 -0.53
N ARG A 116 -7.16 -7.52 -1.68
CA ARG A 116 -8.45 -6.87 -1.91
C ARG A 116 -9.62 -7.83 -1.81
N ALA A 117 -9.49 -9.04 -2.38
CA ALA A 117 -10.51 -10.07 -2.28
C ALA A 117 -10.73 -10.56 -0.84
N LEU A 118 -9.73 -10.42 0.05
CA LEU A 118 -9.81 -10.89 1.43
C LEU A 118 -10.26 -9.81 2.43
N CYS A 119 -10.01 -8.53 2.16
CA CYS A 119 -10.36 -7.43 3.07
C CYS A 119 -11.42 -6.44 2.54
N GLY A 120 -11.72 -6.48 1.24
CA GLY A 120 -12.76 -5.66 0.64
C GLY A 120 -12.44 -4.17 0.49
N LEU A 121 -11.19 -3.73 0.70
CA LEU A 121 -10.82 -2.33 0.53
C LEU A 121 -10.80 -1.93 -0.97
N PRO A 122 -11.72 -1.03 -1.42
CA PRO A 122 -11.78 -0.63 -2.82
C PRO A 122 -10.57 0.22 -3.22
N PRO A 123 -10.17 0.22 -4.51
CA PRO A 123 -9.17 1.16 -5.02
C PRO A 123 -9.68 2.61 -4.91
N PHE A 124 -8.77 3.57 -5.04
CA PHE A 124 -9.15 4.97 -5.20
C PHE A 124 -9.81 5.19 -6.57
N PRO A 125 -10.81 6.08 -6.71
CA PRO A 125 -11.60 6.19 -7.94
C PRO A 125 -10.78 6.58 -9.18
N LEU A 126 -9.90 7.57 -9.06
CA LEU A 126 -9.08 8.11 -10.16
C LEU A 126 -7.59 7.89 -9.88
N SER A 127 -7.13 8.14 -8.65
CA SER A 127 -5.70 8.05 -8.33
C SER A 127 -5.09 6.65 -8.50
N SER A 128 -5.91 5.59 -8.48
CA SER A 128 -5.45 4.23 -8.80
C SER A 128 -5.06 4.02 -10.27
N GLU A 129 -5.53 4.85 -11.20
CA GLU A 129 -5.04 4.86 -12.59
C GLU A 129 -3.57 5.33 -12.66
N TYR A 130 -3.11 6.07 -11.65
CA TYR A 130 -1.76 6.62 -11.54
C TYR A 130 -0.87 5.86 -10.57
N ASN A 131 -1.18 4.58 -10.31
CA ASN A 131 -0.46 3.65 -9.42
C ASN A 131 -0.54 3.97 -7.92
N LEU A 132 -1.49 4.81 -7.49
CA LEU A 132 -1.76 5.01 -6.07
C LEU A 132 -2.85 4.05 -5.57
N ASP A 133 -2.51 3.15 -4.67
CA ASP A 133 -3.42 2.11 -4.17
C ASP A 133 -3.47 2.12 -2.63
N PRO A 134 -4.68 2.15 -2.01
CA PRO A 134 -4.80 2.21 -0.56
C PRO A 134 -4.21 0.98 0.14
N LEU A 135 -4.21 -0.20 -0.49
CA LEU A 135 -3.60 -1.40 0.11
C LEU A 135 -2.08 -1.30 0.17
N VAL A 136 -1.46 -0.61 -0.80
CA VAL A 136 -0.02 -0.37 -0.78
C VAL A 136 0.34 0.60 0.34
N LEU A 137 -0.43 1.70 0.47
CA LEU A 137 -0.26 2.67 1.57
C LEU A 137 -0.41 1.99 2.94
N LEU A 138 -1.48 1.22 3.14
CA LEU A 138 -1.72 0.50 4.39
C LEU A 138 -0.63 -0.53 4.69
N ALA A 139 -0.16 -1.28 3.68
CA ALA A 139 0.89 -2.26 3.89
C ALA A 139 2.18 -1.58 4.35
N LYS A 140 2.63 -0.55 3.63
CA LYS A 140 3.84 0.19 4.02
C LYS A 140 3.69 0.81 5.42
N PHE A 141 2.52 1.38 5.73
CA PHE A 141 2.23 1.99 7.03
C PHE A 141 2.24 0.97 8.19
N VAL A 142 1.45 -0.10 8.09
CA VAL A 142 1.35 -1.14 9.13
C VAL A 142 2.69 -1.85 9.34
N LEU A 143 3.47 -2.08 8.28
CA LEU A 143 4.79 -2.69 8.43
C LEU A 143 5.81 -1.76 9.11
N THR A 144 5.66 -0.45 8.93
CA THR A 144 6.56 0.56 9.52
C THR A 144 6.22 0.83 10.99
N PHE A 145 4.94 1.03 11.31
CA PHE A 145 4.49 1.47 12.64
C PHE A 145 3.79 0.39 13.47
N GLY A 146 3.42 -0.75 12.87
CA GLY A 146 2.74 -1.85 13.54
C GLY A 146 3.58 -2.59 14.59
N PRO A 147 3.01 -3.53 15.36
CA PRO A 147 3.74 -4.34 16.33
C PRO A 147 4.74 -5.29 15.64
N ASN A 148 5.82 -5.69 16.35
CA ASN A 148 6.87 -6.58 15.82
C ASN A 148 6.32 -7.87 15.22
N THR A 149 5.36 -8.47 15.92
CA THR A 149 4.60 -9.62 15.45
C THR A 149 3.21 -9.15 15.09
N LEU A 150 2.85 -9.27 13.80
CA LEU A 150 1.51 -8.94 13.34
C LEU A 150 0.55 -10.09 13.66
N THR A 151 -0.54 -9.74 14.34
CA THR A 151 -1.70 -10.58 14.60
C THR A 151 -2.95 -9.82 14.18
N ARG A 152 -4.04 -10.54 13.86
CA ARG A 152 -5.34 -9.93 13.61
C ARG A 152 -5.74 -9.13 14.86
N PRO A 153 -6.00 -7.81 14.76
CA PRO A 153 -6.46 -7.05 15.91
C PRO A 153 -7.88 -7.45 16.29
N ASP A 154 -8.12 -7.61 17.59
CA ASP A 154 -9.48 -7.76 18.12
C ASP A 154 -10.27 -6.45 17.97
N ASP A 155 -9.59 -5.32 18.13
CA ASP A 155 -10.13 -3.98 17.94
C ASP A 155 -9.32 -3.20 16.89
N GLY A 156 -9.77 -3.27 15.64
CA GLY A 156 -9.11 -2.59 14.52
C GLY A 156 -9.06 -1.07 14.68
N MET A 157 -10.12 -0.44 15.23
CA MET A 157 -10.16 1.01 15.39
C MET A 157 -9.18 1.50 16.45
N ALA A 158 -9.07 0.78 17.58
CA ALA A 158 -8.07 1.10 18.60
C ALA A 158 -6.65 0.93 18.05
N MET A 159 -6.39 -0.13 17.29
CA MET A 159 -5.09 -0.32 16.64
C MET A 159 -4.78 0.83 15.67
N ILE A 160 -5.73 1.24 14.81
CA ILE A 160 -5.53 2.39 13.91
C ILE A 160 -5.16 3.64 14.70
N LYS A 161 -5.90 3.99 15.76
CA LYS A 161 -5.59 5.15 16.60
C LYS A 161 -4.18 5.08 17.15
N THR A 162 -3.78 3.94 17.71
CA THR A 162 -2.42 3.72 18.22
C THR A 162 -1.38 3.95 17.13
N LEU A 163 -1.56 3.38 15.93
CA LEU A 163 -0.60 3.54 14.83
C LEU A 163 -0.50 4.99 14.33
N VAL A 164 -1.64 5.66 14.20
CA VAL A 164 -1.70 7.08 13.79
C VAL A 164 -0.99 7.95 14.82
N GLN A 165 -1.26 7.72 16.11
CA GLN A 165 -0.60 8.44 17.19
C GLN A 165 0.90 8.15 17.22
N SER A 166 1.32 6.89 17.00
CA SER A 166 2.72 6.54 16.89
C SER A 166 3.40 7.28 15.74
N MET A 167 2.75 7.37 14.56
CA MET A 167 3.30 8.10 13.42
C MET A 167 3.42 9.61 13.70
N LEU A 168 2.37 10.22 14.26
CA LEU A 168 2.28 11.68 14.43
C LEU A 168 3.05 12.21 15.64
N PHE A 169 3.16 11.42 16.72
CA PHE A 169 3.63 11.91 18.02
C PHE A 169 4.77 11.10 18.63
N MET A 170 5.06 9.87 18.17
CA MET A 170 6.15 9.04 18.73
C MET A 170 7.38 9.00 17.82
N ARG A 171 8.56 9.06 18.44
CA ARG A 171 9.85 9.28 17.75
C ARG A 171 10.53 8.04 17.15
N ASN A 172 10.14 6.83 17.57
CA ASN A 172 10.93 5.62 17.30
C ASN A 172 10.12 4.52 16.58
N PRO A 173 10.12 4.52 15.23
CA PRO A 173 9.66 3.40 14.41
C PRO A 173 10.62 2.21 14.59
N LYS A 174 10.20 0.98 14.22
CA LYS A 174 11.01 -0.24 14.43
C LYS A 174 12.45 -0.09 13.91
N THR A 175 13.40 -0.11 14.83
CA THR A 175 14.80 0.26 14.64
C THR A 175 15.67 -0.87 14.10
N ASN A 176 15.37 -1.39 12.91
CA ASN A 176 16.35 -2.22 12.17
C ASN A 176 16.65 -1.72 10.76
N LEU A 177 16.13 -0.54 10.41
CA LEU A 177 16.51 0.30 9.27
C LEU A 177 16.06 1.73 9.57
N ASN A 178 16.67 2.73 8.94
CA ASN A 178 16.27 4.14 8.99
C ASN A 178 14.85 4.39 8.39
N TYR A 179 13.89 3.48 8.52
CA TYR A 179 12.66 3.53 7.74
C TYR A 179 11.63 4.51 8.23
N GLY A 180 11.44 4.71 9.53
CA GLY A 180 10.47 5.73 9.91
C GLY A 180 11.03 7.14 10.02
N SER A 181 12.36 7.31 9.89
CA SER A 181 12.98 8.59 9.51
C SER A 181 12.91 8.86 8.00
N PHE A 182 12.57 7.86 7.17
CA PHE A 182 12.38 7.98 5.71
C PHE A 182 11.03 7.42 5.26
N PHE A 183 10.01 7.37 6.14
CA PHE A 183 8.74 6.74 5.83
C PHE A 183 8.05 7.50 4.70
N GLU A 184 8.07 8.82 4.80
CA GLU A 184 7.57 9.77 3.81
C GLU A 184 8.21 9.50 2.44
N TYR A 185 9.52 9.29 2.38
CA TYR A 185 10.19 8.95 1.12
C TYR A 185 9.71 7.61 0.55
N TYR A 186 9.82 6.52 1.33
CA TYR A 186 9.53 5.18 0.82
C TYR A 186 8.04 4.90 0.59
N SER A 187 7.17 5.63 1.29
CA SER A 187 5.74 5.29 1.38
C SER A 187 4.81 6.36 0.86
N LEU A 188 5.20 7.64 0.92
CA LEU A 188 4.35 8.78 0.54
C LEU A 188 4.91 9.55 -0.67
N LEU A 189 6.17 9.34 -1.05
CA LEU A 189 6.81 10.04 -2.17
C LEU A 189 7.58 9.07 -3.08
N ASP A 190 7.01 7.89 -3.33
CA ASP A 190 7.67 6.87 -4.16
C ASP A 190 7.74 7.21 -5.66
N GLN A 191 7.09 8.30 -6.09
CA GLN A 191 7.31 8.93 -7.39
C GLN A 191 8.68 9.62 -7.51
N CYS A 192 9.28 9.97 -6.38
CA CYS A 192 10.59 10.61 -6.34
C CYS A 192 11.72 9.58 -6.32
N SER A 193 12.81 9.89 -7.01
CA SER A 193 14.07 9.15 -6.90
C SER A 193 15.02 9.89 -5.97
N LEU A 194 15.69 9.16 -5.08
CA LEU A 194 16.78 9.70 -4.26
C LEU A 194 18.13 9.24 -4.82
N SER A 195 19.00 10.18 -5.20
CA SER A 195 20.34 9.85 -5.64
C SER A 195 21.20 9.36 -4.46
N GLY A 196 21.77 8.16 -4.61
CA GLY A 196 22.56 7.50 -3.57
C GLY A 196 23.94 8.13 -3.44
N GLY A 197 24.06 9.16 -2.59
CA GLY A 197 25.36 9.81 -2.33
C GLY A 197 25.42 10.65 -1.06
N TYR A 198 24.28 11.05 -0.49
CA TYR A 198 24.26 11.93 0.68
C TYR A 198 23.90 11.17 1.94
N SER A 199 24.93 10.72 2.67
CA SER A 199 24.83 10.09 3.99
C SER A 199 25.35 11.05 5.07
N TYR A 200 24.63 12.14 5.34
CA TYR A 200 24.86 12.92 6.56
C TYR A 200 23.61 12.87 7.42
N SER A 201 23.72 12.13 8.52
CA SER A 201 22.71 12.08 9.59
C SER A 201 22.75 13.40 10.36
N THR A 202 21.93 14.36 9.94
CA THR A 202 21.55 15.48 10.81
C THR A 202 20.22 15.12 11.47
N ALA A 203 20.05 15.54 12.74
CA ALA A 203 18.81 15.32 13.47
C ALA A 203 17.65 15.94 12.69
N LEU A 204 16.65 15.12 12.35
CA LEU A 204 15.43 15.58 11.70
C LEU A 204 14.58 16.32 12.72
N ASP A 205 14.07 17.49 12.32
CA ASP A 205 13.02 18.16 13.07
C ASP A 205 11.67 17.54 12.71
N ASP A 206 10.91 17.10 13.73
CA ASP A 206 9.56 16.54 13.60
C ASP A 206 8.52 17.60 13.19
N ALA A 207 8.96 18.81 12.80
CA ALA A 207 8.13 19.97 12.46
C ALA A 207 7.03 19.64 11.44
N SER A 208 7.28 18.79 10.45
CA SER A 208 6.32 18.51 9.37
C SER A 208 5.09 17.77 9.84
N ARG A 209 5.25 16.73 10.67
CA ARG A 209 4.11 15.99 11.23
C ARG A 209 3.36 16.85 12.25
N LYS A 210 4.07 17.68 13.03
CA LYS A 210 3.45 18.66 13.94
C LYS A 210 2.62 19.70 13.17
N ASN A 211 3.16 20.23 12.08
CA ASN A 211 2.50 21.18 11.19
C ASN A 211 1.27 20.56 10.53
N LEU A 212 1.39 19.31 10.06
CA LEU A 212 0.26 18.54 9.56
C LEU A 212 -0.84 18.41 10.63
N VAL A 213 -0.49 18.03 11.86
CA VAL A 213 -1.47 17.95 12.97
C VAL A 213 -2.17 19.29 13.17
N LYS A 214 -1.45 20.42 13.18
CA LYS A 214 -2.06 21.75 13.30
C LYS A 214 -3.04 22.04 12.18
N ALA A 215 -2.68 21.73 10.94
CA ALA A 215 -3.58 21.90 9.80
C ALA A 215 -4.85 21.05 9.94
N LEU A 216 -4.71 19.77 10.30
CA LEU A 216 -5.85 18.85 10.40
C LEU A 216 -6.76 19.13 11.61
N THR A 217 -6.19 19.56 12.74
CA THR A 217 -6.94 19.89 13.96
C THR A 217 -7.69 21.23 13.87
N SER A 218 -7.45 22.02 12.82
CA SER A 218 -8.24 23.23 12.52
C SER A 218 -9.60 22.93 11.87
N LEU A 219 -9.85 21.69 11.46
CA LEU A 219 -11.06 21.31 10.72
C LEU A 219 -12.23 21.00 11.64
N GLN A 220 -13.44 21.25 11.13
CA GLN A 220 -14.67 20.76 11.75
C GLN A 220 -14.98 19.34 11.27
N VAL A 221 -15.61 18.54 12.14
CA VAL A 221 -16.06 17.18 11.80
C VAL A 221 -17.31 17.26 10.94
N GLY A 222 -17.27 16.65 9.75
CA GLY A 222 -18.44 16.50 8.86
C GLY A 222 -18.48 17.38 7.61
N PRO A 223 -18.09 18.68 7.63
CA PRO A 223 -18.00 19.47 6.41
C PRO A 223 -16.86 19.03 5.48
N TRP A 224 -17.01 19.37 4.20
CA TRP A 224 -15.96 19.21 3.19
C TRP A 224 -15.08 20.44 3.12
N TYR A 225 -13.78 20.25 2.87
CA TYR A 225 -12.79 21.31 2.73
C TYR A 225 -11.96 21.12 1.45
N SER A 226 -11.59 22.22 0.82
CA SER A 226 -10.65 22.24 -0.32
C SER A 226 -9.24 21.92 0.15
N VAL A 227 -8.61 20.91 -0.47
CA VAL A 227 -7.23 20.54 -0.14
C VAL A 227 -6.24 21.63 -0.52
N ASN A 228 -6.51 22.37 -1.59
CA ASN A 228 -5.67 23.49 -2.01
C ASN A 228 -5.73 24.64 -0.99
N GLU A 229 -6.94 25.02 -0.55
CA GLU A 229 -7.08 26.07 0.48
C GLU A 229 -6.46 25.65 1.82
N LEU A 230 -6.58 24.38 2.20
CA LEU A 230 -5.93 23.84 3.40
C LEU A 230 -4.41 23.92 3.31
N PHE A 231 -3.85 23.57 2.16
CA PHE A 231 -2.41 23.63 1.92
C PHE A 231 -1.90 25.08 1.88
N GLU A 232 -2.59 25.97 1.18
CA GLU A 232 -2.27 27.41 1.12
C GLU A 232 -2.35 28.07 2.50
N SER A 233 -3.39 27.77 3.27
CA SER A 233 -3.52 28.19 4.66
C SER A 233 -2.30 27.76 5.48
N SER A 234 -1.87 26.50 5.34
CA SER A 234 -0.70 25.98 6.05
C SER A 234 0.57 26.78 5.72
N ILE A 235 0.82 27.06 4.43
CA ILE A 235 1.96 27.87 3.98
C ILE A 235 1.92 29.28 4.58
N ILE A 236 0.74 29.91 4.59
CA ILE A 236 0.56 31.26 5.10
C ILE A 236 0.76 31.32 6.61
N HIS A 237 0.45 30.27 7.35
CA HIS A 237 0.78 30.18 8.78
C HIS A 237 2.25 29.78 9.04
N GLY A 238 3.08 29.70 8.00
CA GLY A 238 4.50 29.37 8.13
C GLY A 238 4.80 27.89 8.28
N PHE A 239 3.84 27.05 7.93
CA PHE A 239 4.03 25.61 7.93
C PHE A 239 4.60 25.16 6.59
N PHE A 240 5.70 24.43 6.66
CA PHE A 240 6.33 23.75 5.54
C PHE A 240 6.46 22.26 5.87
N LEU A 241 6.61 21.46 4.82
CA LEU A 241 6.77 20.02 4.92
C LEU A 241 8.19 19.63 4.54
N GLN A 242 8.80 18.77 5.33
CA GLN A 242 10.13 18.21 5.16
C GLN A 242 10.23 16.86 5.88
N PHE A 243 10.90 15.88 5.30
CA PHE A 243 11.22 14.63 6.01
C PHE A 243 12.73 14.38 6.11
N SER A 244 13.52 15.21 5.43
CA SER A 244 14.98 15.18 5.43
C SER A 244 15.51 16.60 5.46
N ASN A 245 16.81 16.76 5.70
CA ASN A 245 17.48 18.05 5.61
C ASN A 245 17.24 18.66 4.21
N GLN A 246 16.96 19.96 4.18
CA GLN A 246 16.71 20.75 2.97
C GLN A 246 17.80 20.56 1.91
N ASP A 247 19.07 20.47 2.29
CA ASP A 247 20.19 20.23 1.35
C ASP A 247 20.05 18.88 0.64
N ILE A 248 19.62 17.84 1.37
CA ILE A 248 19.39 16.50 0.82
C ILE A 248 18.17 16.52 -0.11
N LEU A 249 17.08 17.17 0.32
CA LEU A 249 15.88 17.28 -0.51
C LEU A 249 16.17 18.01 -1.82
N TYR A 250 16.99 19.05 -1.78
CA TYR A 250 17.29 19.88 -2.94
C TYR A 250 18.29 19.24 -3.90
N SER A 251 19.28 18.51 -3.38
CA SER A 251 20.36 17.94 -4.20
C SER A 251 20.10 16.50 -4.63
N ALA A 252 19.33 15.72 -3.86
CA ALA A 252 19.22 14.28 -4.05
C ALA A 252 17.85 13.83 -4.57
N LEU A 253 16.77 14.58 -4.32
CA LEU A 253 15.43 14.20 -4.74
C LEU A 253 15.17 14.66 -6.17
N THR A 254 14.71 13.75 -7.04
CA THR A 254 14.30 14.08 -8.41
C THR A 254 13.00 13.42 -8.82
N ILE A 255 12.31 14.03 -9.78
CA ILE A 255 11.15 13.46 -10.47
C ILE A 255 11.49 13.33 -11.95
N ARG A 256 11.38 12.11 -12.49
CA ARG A 256 11.69 11.85 -13.89
C ARG A 256 10.62 12.43 -14.82
N GLY A 257 11.05 13.20 -15.82
CA GLY A 257 10.24 13.68 -16.92
C GLY A 257 11.07 14.55 -17.86
N GLN A 258 10.52 14.86 -19.03
CA GLN A 258 11.15 15.75 -20.02
C GLN A 258 10.69 17.21 -19.84
N ARG A 259 9.41 17.42 -19.52
CA ARG A 259 8.81 18.75 -19.50
C ARG A 259 7.71 18.87 -18.45
N ILE A 260 7.65 20.00 -17.76
CA ILE A 260 6.56 20.38 -16.86
C ILE A 260 5.94 21.70 -17.37
N GLN A 261 4.63 21.69 -17.58
CA GLN A 261 3.86 22.89 -17.90
C GLN A 261 3.17 23.39 -16.63
N LEU A 262 3.60 24.53 -16.09
CA LEU A 262 2.88 25.25 -15.04
C LEU A 262 2.13 26.45 -15.64
N PRO A 263 1.17 27.07 -14.92
CA PRO A 263 0.35 28.16 -15.47
C PRO A 263 1.14 29.36 -16.02
N TYR A 264 2.33 29.62 -15.45
CA TYR A 264 3.13 30.81 -15.78
C TYR A 264 4.52 30.48 -16.32
N ALA A 265 4.88 29.20 -16.45
CA ALA A 265 6.21 28.78 -16.85
C ALA A 265 6.22 27.35 -17.43
N GLU A 266 7.07 27.13 -18.42
CA GLU A 266 7.43 25.81 -18.91
C GLU A 266 8.84 25.47 -18.42
N TYR A 267 9.00 24.29 -17.83
CA TYR A 267 10.28 23.77 -17.36
C TYR A 267 10.66 22.55 -18.19
N THR A 268 11.88 22.55 -18.72
CA THR A 268 12.44 21.42 -19.49
C THR A 268 13.62 20.84 -18.73
N ALA A 269 13.65 19.52 -18.60
CA ALA A 269 14.77 18.83 -17.96
C ALA A 269 15.97 18.77 -18.93
N TYR A 270 17.16 19.06 -18.41
CA TYR A 270 18.41 19.06 -19.19
C TYR A 270 19.18 17.73 -19.10
N ASP A 271 18.81 16.85 -18.17
CA ASP A 271 19.41 15.54 -17.97
C ASP A 271 18.37 14.41 -17.88
N ASP A 272 18.86 13.18 -17.77
CA ASP A 272 18.04 11.97 -17.65
C ASP A 272 17.44 11.77 -16.24
N LYS A 273 17.87 12.57 -15.25
CA LYS A 273 17.42 12.49 -13.86
C LYS A 273 16.12 13.26 -13.64
N GLY A 274 15.81 14.23 -14.50
CA GLY A 274 14.55 14.96 -14.55
C GLY A 274 14.58 16.26 -13.75
N PHE A 275 13.59 16.47 -12.89
CA PHE A 275 13.38 17.73 -12.16
C PHE A 275 13.73 17.58 -10.69
N HIS A 276 14.48 18.55 -10.16
CA HIS A 276 14.66 18.72 -8.73
C HIS A 276 13.50 19.55 -8.14
N PRO A 277 12.94 19.20 -6.98
CA PRO A 277 11.88 19.97 -6.31
C PRO A 277 12.50 21.16 -5.59
N THR A 278 13.02 22.13 -6.33
CA THR A 278 13.64 23.35 -5.79
C THR A 278 13.01 24.60 -6.42
N GLY A 279 13.20 25.77 -5.79
CA GLY A 279 12.63 27.03 -6.26
C GLY A 279 11.11 26.94 -6.45
N ALA A 280 10.63 27.34 -7.64
CA ALA A 280 9.21 27.28 -7.98
C ALA A 280 8.65 25.84 -8.09
N LEU A 281 9.49 24.83 -8.28
CA LEU A 281 9.08 23.44 -8.36
C LEU A 281 8.96 22.76 -6.98
N LEU A 282 9.49 23.36 -5.91
CA LEU A 282 9.45 22.77 -4.56
C LEU A 282 8.03 22.43 -4.10
N ARG A 283 7.12 23.41 -4.15
CA ARG A 283 5.74 23.21 -3.71
C ARG A 283 4.98 22.18 -4.55
N PRO A 284 4.93 22.30 -5.90
CA PRO A 284 4.14 21.39 -6.72
C PRO A 284 4.74 19.98 -6.83
N LEU A 285 6.06 19.81 -6.68
CA LEU A 285 6.70 18.48 -6.80
C LEU A 285 6.93 17.78 -5.45
N PHE A 286 6.91 18.49 -4.34
CA PHE A 286 7.27 17.92 -3.04
C PHE A 286 6.27 18.23 -1.93
N GLU A 287 6.10 19.50 -1.53
CA GLU A 287 5.30 19.83 -0.35
C GLU A 287 3.81 19.50 -0.55
N ARG A 288 3.21 19.96 -1.65
CA ARG A 288 1.79 19.71 -1.96
C ARG A 288 1.51 18.20 -2.16
N PRO A 289 2.33 17.45 -2.91
CA PRO A 289 2.21 16.00 -3.02
C PRO A 289 2.33 15.27 -1.68
N LEU A 290 3.29 15.64 -0.83
CA LEU A 290 3.46 15.03 0.49
C LEU A 290 2.25 15.28 1.38
N PHE A 291 1.71 16.50 1.36
CA PHE A 291 0.46 16.83 2.06
C PHE A 291 -0.70 15.95 1.59
N SER A 292 -0.90 15.82 0.27
CA SER A 292 -1.91 14.91 -0.29
C SER A 292 -1.68 13.45 0.11
N ALA A 293 -0.44 12.99 0.08
CA ALA A 293 -0.11 11.60 0.37
C ALA A 293 -0.49 11.22 1.80
N TYR A 294 -0.31 12.13 2.76
CA TYR A 294 -0.83 11.97 4.12
C TYR A 294 -2.36 11.85 4.15
N LEU A 295 -3.07 12.72 3.41
CA LEU A 295 -4.53 12.68 3.34
C LEU A 295 -5.02 11.36 2.73
N TYR A 296 -4.37 10.84 1.69
CA TYR A 296 -4.67 9.51 1.12
C TYR A 296 -4.43 8.36 2.09
N LEU A 297 -3.32 8.40 2.84
CA LEU A 297 -3.03 7.41 3.88
C LEU A 297 -4.12 7.44 4.96
N PHE A 298 -4.48 8.63 5.43
CA PHE A 298 -5.51 8.80 6.45
C PHE A 298 -6.91 8.43 5.94
N ALA A 299 -7.18 8.65 4.66
CA ALA A 299 -8.39 8.16 4.02
C ALA A 299 -8.43 6.63 4.04
N SER A 300 -7.32 5.97 3.67
CA SER A 300 -7.18 4.51 3.71
C SER A 300 -7.43 3.91 5.10
N LEU A 301 -7.18 4.71 6.14
CA LEU A 301 -7.40 4.38 7.54
C LEU A 301 -8.77 4.85 8.07
N GLY A 302 -9.61 5.50 7.25
CA GLY A 302 -10.96 5.96 7.62
C GLY A 302 -11.02 7.27 8.42
N LEU A 303 -9.92 7.98 8.57
CA LEU A 303 -9.88 9.27 9.28
C LEU A 303 -10.49 10.41 8.43
N PHE A 304 -10.36 10.30 7.11
CA PHE A 304 -10.94 11.23 6.16
C PHE A 304 -11.75 10.48 5.11
N ASP A 305 -12.78 11.13 4.62
CA ASP A 305 -13.28 10.86 3.28
C ASP A 305 -12.62 11.81 2.30
N ILE A 306 -12.47 11.37 1.06
CA ILE A 306 -11.80 12.16 0.02
C ILE A 306 -12.70 12.35 -1.18
N GLY A 307 -12.48 13.46 -1.87
CA GLY A 307 -13.08 13.77 -3.15
C GLY A 307 -12.00 13.85 -4.22
N GLU A 308 -12.20 13.13 -5.32
CA GLU A 308 -11.29 13.12 -6.46
C GLU A 308 -11.91 13.71 -7.73
N THR A 309 -11.12 14.51 -8.45
CA THR A 309 -11.44 14.98 -9.79
C THR A 309 -10.33 14.61 -10.75
N LYS A 310 -10.64 14.58 -12.05
CA LYS A 310 -9.62 14.27 -13.06
C LYS A 310 -8.50 15.31 -12.99
N PRO A 311 -7.23 14.91 -12.78
CA PRO A 311 -6.14 15.85 -12.67
C PRO A 311 -5.73 16.42 -14.03
N GLU A 312 -5.14 17.60 -14.02
CA GLU A 312 -4.45 18.15 -15.18
C GLU A 312 -3.19 17.33 -15.49
N LEU A 313 -2.87 17.20 -16.78
CA LEU A 313 -1.72 16.43 -17.24
C LEU A 313 -0.55 17.36 -17.55
N LEU A 314 0.16 17.76 -16.50
CA LEU A 314 1.19 18.80 -16.55
C LEU A 314 2.61 18.26 -16.81
N LEU A 315 2.82 16.94 -16.72
CA LEU A 315 4.14 16.32 -16.88
C LEU A 315 4.21 15.53 -18.19
N THR A 316 5.19 15.86 -19.04
CA THR A 316 5.58 15.00 -20.17
C THR A 316 6.63 14.00 -19.70
N LYS A 317 6.32 12.70 -19.81
CA LYS A 317 7.23 11.58 -19.53
C LYS A 317 7.18 10.56 -20.66
N ASN A 318 8.32 10.26 -21.29
CA ASN A 318 8.41 9.35 -22.44
C ASN A 318 7.40 9.71 -23.54
N ASP A 319 7.36 11.00 -23.90
CA ASP A 319 6.45 11.59 -24.91
C ASP A 319 4.95 11.40 -24.62
N LYS A 320 4.59 11.07 -23.38
CA LYS A 320 3.20 10.95 -22.91
C LYS A 320 2.92 11.98 -21.83
N LEU A 321 1.68 12.45 -21.80
CA LEU A 321 1.19 13.36 -20.77
C LEU A 321 0.73 12.58 -19.55
N HIS A 322 1.16 13.03 -18.38
CA HIS A 322 0.88 12.46 -17.08
C HIS A 322 0.49 13.57 -16.10
N PRO A 323 -0.27 13.25 -15.03
CA PRO A 323 -0.37 14.14 -13.89
C PRO A 323 1.01 14.45 -13.32
N LEU A 324 1.14 15.60 -12.67
CA LEU A 324 2.42 16.02 -12.09
C LEU A 324 2.93 15.02 -11.05
N THR A 325 2.01 14.53 -10.21
CA THR A 325 2.24 13.45 -9.25
C THR A 325 1.03 12.49 -9.21
N PRO A 326 1.14 11.28 -8.61
CA PRO A 326 -0.01 10.39 -8.43
C PRO A 326 -1.14 10.96 -7.55
N TYR A 327 -0.88 12.09 -6.89
CA TYR A 327 -1.73 12.69 -5.87
C TYR A 327 -2.61 13.84 -6.36
N GLU A 328 -2.44 14.26 -7.61
CA GLU A 328 -3.12 15.43 -8.19
C GLU A 328 -4.65 15.31 -8.25
N ALA A 329 -5.19 14.09 -8.23
CA ALA A 329 -6.64 13.89 -8.27
C ALA A 329 -7.34 14.37 -6.99
N LEU A 330 -6.62 14.49 -5.86
CA LEU A 330 -7.20 14.83 -4.56
C LEU A 330 -7.55 16.33 -4.49
N THR A 331 -8.84 16.62 -4.43
CA THR A 331 -9.35 18.00 -4.37
C THR A 331 -10.02 18.34 -3.05
N HIS A 332 -10.68 17.37 -2.42
CA HIS A 332 -11.49 17.61 -1.23
C HIS A 332 -11.24 16.59 -0.14
N VAL A 333 -11.39 17.01 1.12
CA VAL A 333 -11.38 16.10 2.27
C VAL A 333 -12.49 16.45 3.25
N ARG A 334 -12.96 15.43 3.96
CA ARG A 334 -13.91 15.57 5.07
C ARG A 334 -13.39 14.79 6.28
N LEU A 335 -13.20 15.49 7.40
CA LEU A 335 -12.80 14.85 8.65
C LEU A 335 -13.98 14.01 9.19
N THR A 336 -13.74 12.72 9.42
CA THR A 336 -14.74 11.81 10.00
C THR A 336 -14.76 11.92 11.53
N SER A 337 -15.83 11.43 12.16
CA SER A 337 -15.87 11.37 13.64
C SER A 337 -14.77 10.43 14.18
N PHE A 338 -14.45 9.38 13.42
CA PHE A 338 -13.33 8.50 13.72
C PHE A 338 -11.97 9.19 13.57
N GLY A 339 -11.82 10.03 12.54
CA GLY A 339 -10.65 10.88 12.34
C GLY A 339 -10.38 11.80 13.52
N ALA A 340 -11.39 12.53 13.96
CA ALA A 340 -11.29 13.43 15.11
C ALA A 340 -10.83 12.69 16.39
N TRP A 341 -11.35 11.47 16.62
CA TRP A 341 -10.93 10.65 17.76
C TRP A 341 -9.48 10.16 17.64
N CYS A 342 -9.04 9.76 16.43
CA CYS A 342 -7.66 9.37 16.16
C CYS A 342 -6.67 10.54 16.34
N LEU A 343 -7.11 11.76 16.02
CA LEU A 343 -6.33 13.01 16.17
C LEU A 343 -6.39 13.62 17.58
N ASN A 344 -7.05 12.96 18.54
CA ASN A 344 -7.28 13.47 19.91
C ASN A 344 -8.04 14.81 19.97
N MET A 345 -8.89 15.09 18.98
CA MET A 345 -9.78 16.25 19.00
C MET A 345 -11.03 16.01 19.85
N VAL A 346 -11.39 14.73 20.04
CA VAL A 346 -12.47 14.27 20.91
C VAL A 346 -12.00 13.08 21.75
N GLU A 347 -12.42 13.02 23.00
CA GLU A 347 -12.08 11.92 23.92
C GLU A 347 -12.91 10.67 23.63
N GLU A 348 -14.21 10.87 23.41
CA GLU A 348 -15.16 9.79 23.21
C GLU A 348 -14.95 9.11 21.85
N ARG A 349 -14.89 7.78 21.90
CA ARG A 349 -14.82 6.96 20.71
C ARG A 349 -16.18 7.00 20.00
N PRO A 350 -16.24 7.26 18.69
CA PRO A 350 -17.50 7.22 17.96
C PRO A 350 -18.11 5.82 18.02
N GLN A 351 -19.41 5.77 18.29
CA GLN A 351 -20.14 4.50 18.30
C GLN A 351 -20.15 3.89 16.89
N GLN A 352 -19.85 2.60 16.81
CA GLN A 352 -19.99 1.86 15.58
C GLN A 352 -21.47 1.80 15.22
N LYS A 353 -21.83 2.23 14.00
CA LYS A 353 -23.14 1.89 13.44
C LYS A 353 -23.19 0.37 13.36
N LYS A 354 -23.92 -0.28 14.28
CA LYS A 354 -24.14 -1.73 14.24
C LYS A 354 -24.69 -2.06 12.86
N GLN A 355 -23.90 -2.75 12.05
CA GLN A 355 -24.44 -3.28 10.82
C GLN A 355 -25.39 -4.41 11.21
N VAL A 356 -26.68 -4.22 10.94
CA VAL A 356 -27.68 -5.25 11.17
C VAL A 356 -27.46 -6.33 10.11
N PHE A 357 -27.22 -7.55 10.55
CA PHE A 357 -27.15 -8.71 9.68
C PHE A 357 -27.84 -9.91 10.33
N GLU A 358 -28.34 -10.81 9.49
CA GLU A 358 -28.91 -12.09 9.86
C GLU A 358 -28.32 -13.15 8.93
N THR A 359 -27.74 -14.20 9.50
CA THR A 359 -27.29 -15.39 8.76
C THR A 359 -28.28 -16.52 9.00
N ILE A 360 -28.84 -17.07 7.92
CA ILE A 360 -29.76 -18.19 7.96
C ILE A 360 -29.06 -19.36 7.27
N THR A 361 -28.73 -20.39 8.04
CA THR A 361 -28.24 -21.67 7.54
C THR A 361 -29.43 -22.59 7.33
N ASP A 362 -29.52 -23.19 6.14
CA ASP A 362 -30.54 -24.20 5.88
C ASP A 362 -30.13 -25.51 6.56
N THR A 363 -31.10 -26.19 7.17
CA THR A 363 -30.87 -27.37 8.00
C THR A 363 -30.61 -28.63 7.18
N GLU A 364 -31.07 -28.66 5.92
CA GLU A 364 -31.06 -29.83 5.03
C GLU A 364 -30.20 -29.61 3.78
N LEU A 365 -30.36 -28.45 3.16
CA LEU A 365 -29.61 -28.02 2.00
C LEU A 365 -28.40 -27.23 2.52
N LEU A 366 -27.19 -27.50 2.04
CA LEU A 366 -25.98 -26.77 2.44
C LEU A 366 -25.96 -25.36 1.83
N LEU A 367 -26.93 -24.55 2.25
CA LEU A 367 -27.20 -23.20 1.78
C LEU A 367 -27.05 -22.23 2.95
N VAL A 368 -26.47 -21.07 2.68
CA VAL A 368 -26.39 -19.95 3.61
C VAL A 368 -27.02 -18.74 2.95
N THR A 369 -27.97 -18.12 3.64
CA THR A 369 -28.54 -16.82 3.26
C THR A 369 -28.03 -15.76 4.22
N ILE A 370 -27.49 -14.66 3.70
CA ILE A 370 -27.08 -13.51 4.51
C ILE A 370 -27.94 -12.30 4.17
N LYS A 371 -28.69 -11.80 5.16
CA LYS A 371 -29.43 -10.54 5.04
C LYS A 371 -28.65 -9.43 5.72
N GLY A 372 -28.71 -8.23 5.14
CA GLY A 372 -28.11 -7.04 5.73
C GLY A 372 -26.66 -6.82 5.32
N LYS A 373 -25.92 -6.08 6.15
CA LYS A 373 -24.55 -5.65 5.83
C LYS A 373 -23.56 -6.29 6.81
N SER A 374 -22.68 -7.14 6.30
CA SER A 374 -21.44 -7.53 6.97
C SER A 374 -20.43 -7.87 5.89
N LEU A 375 -19.28 -7.21 5.91
CA LEU A 375 -18.23 -7.42 4.92
C LEU A 375 -17.50 -8.74 5.19
N GLU A 376 -17.11 -8.99 6.45
CA GLU A 376 -16.34 -10.18 6.83
C GLU A 376 -17.06 -11.47 6.46
N ARG A 377 -18.38 -11.54 6.74
CA ARG A 377 -19.19 -12.72 6.42
C ARG A 377 -19.35 -12.93 4.93
N ARG A 378 -19.57 -11.86 4.16
CA ARG A 378 -19.71 -11.95 2.70
C ARG A 378 -18.42 -12.43 2.05
N LEU A 379 -17.29 -11.83 2.39
CA LEU A 379 -15.99 -12.26 1.86
C LEU A 379 -15.66 -13.70 2.26
N PHE A 380 -16.02 -14.13 3.47
CA PHE A 380 -15.84 -15.51 3.88
C PHE A 380 -16.72 -16.47 3.06
N LEU A 381 -17.98 -16.13 2.82
CA LEU A 381 -18.90 -16.93 1.98
C LEU A 381 -18.47 -16.96 0.52
N ASP A 382 -17.95 -15.85 -0.03
CA ASP A 382 -17.38 -15.80 -1.38
C ASP A 382 -16.20 -16.76 -1.54
N GLN A 383 -15.40 -16.95 -0.47
CA GLN A 383 -14.27 -17.88 -0.48
C GLN A 383 -14.71 -19.35 -0.47
N ILE A 384 -15.72 -19.71 0.33
CA ILE A 384 -16.09 -21.11 0.59
C ILE A 384 -17.33 -21.59 -0.19
N GLY A 385 -18.08 -20.68 -0.80
CA GLY A 385 -19.37 -20.94 -1.43
C GLY A 385 -19.38 -20.67 -2.93
N ILE A 386 -20.50 -21.05 -3.52
CA ILE A 386 -20.90 -20.75 -4.90
C ILE A 386 -22.10 -19.79 -4.79
N PRO A 387 -22.00 -18.53 -5.26
CA PRO A 387 -23.10 -17.59 -5.19
C PRO A 387 -24.27 -18.07 -6.07
N LEU A 388 -25.48 -18.06 -5.50
CA LEU A 388 -26.75 -18.34 -6.21
C LEU A 388 -27.59 -17.05 -6.41
N GLY A 389 -27.06 -15.91 -5.97
CA GLY A 389 -27.69 -14.59 -5.99
C GLY A 389 -26.87 -13.61 -5.15
N GLN A 390 -27.43 -12.45 -4.82
CA GLN A 390 -26.73 -11.44 -4.02
C GLN A 390 -26.55 -11.83 -2.54
N GLU A 391 -27.48 -12.63 -2.01
CA GLU A 391 -27.54 -12.93 -0.57
C GLU A 391 -27.48 -14.43 -0.27
N ARG A 392 -27.37 -15.29 -1.30
CA ARG A 392 -27.48 -16.75 -1.14
C ARG A 392 -26.27 -17.46 -1.69
N TYR A 393 -25.77 -18.41 -0.92
CA TYR A 393 -24.57 -19.19 -1.22
C TYR A 393 -24.85 -20.68 -1.06
N ARG A 394 -24.43 -21.48 -2.03
CA ARG A 394 -24.36 -22.94 -1.92
C ARG A 394 -22.96 -23.36 -1.55
N ILE A 395 -22.84 -24.20 -0.53
CA ILE A 395 -21.56 -24.76 -0.10
C ILE A 395 -21.52 -26.23 -0.50
N THR A 396 -20.46 -26.62 -1.20
CA THR A 396 -20.14 -28.00 -1.55
C THR A 396 -18.77 -28.36 -1.00
N GLU A 397 -18.41 -29.63 -0.98
CA GLU A 397 -17.09 -30.06 -0.52
C GLU A 397 -16.00 -29.41 -1.38
N ALA A 398 -16.21 -29.34 -2.70
CA ALA A 398 -15.27 -28.73 -3.64
C ALA A 398 -15.13 -27.22 -3.43
N SER A 399 -16.23 -26.48 -3.21
CA SER A 399 -16.16 -25.05 -2.95
C SER A 399 -15.52 -24.75 -1.60
N PHE A 400 -15.79 -25.58 -0.59
CA PHE A 400 -15.30 -25.36 0.77
C PHE A 400 -13.79 -25.63 0.92
N ILE A 401 -13.21 -26.56 0.16
CA ILE A 401 -11.75 -26.81 0.15
C ILE A 401 -11.01 -25.96 -0.88
N ARG A 402 -11.71 -25.17 -1.70
CA ARG A 402 -11.10 -24.38 -2.78
C ARG A 402 -10.02 -23.46 -2.24
N GLY A 403 -8.81 -23.59 -2.77
CA GLY A 403 -7.65 -22.80 -2.37
C GLY A 403 -7.01 -23.21 -1.04
N CYS A 404 -7.50 -24.27 -0.38
CA CYS A 404 -6.80 -24.84 0.77
C CYS A 404 -5.61 -25.69 0.31
N THR A 405 -4.46 -25.52 0.98
CA THR A 405 -3.23 -26.30 0.72
C THR A 405 -2.88 -27.27 1.83
N SER A 406 -3.61 -27.22 2.95
CA SER A 406 -3.35 -28.07 4.13
C SER A 406 -4.63 -28.36 4.91
N SER A 407 -4.64 -29.48 5.65
CA SER A 407 -5.77 -29.84 6.53
C SER A 407 -6.00 -28.81 7.64
N SER A 408 -4.96 -28.12 8.11
CA SER A 408 -5.09 -27.07 9.12
C SER A 408 -5.89 -25.86 8.62
N GLU A 409 -5.79 -25.51 7.34
CA GLU A 409 -6.60 -24.45 6.73
C GLU A 409 -8.08 -24.82 6.67
N ILE A 410 -8.41 -26.09 6.43
CA ILE A 410 -9.78 -26.60 6.45
C ILE A 410 -10.37 -26.52 7.86
N LEU A 411 -9.62 -26.97 8.87
CA LEU A 411 -10.04 -26.84 10.27
C LEU A 411 -10.25 -25.37 10.68
N HIS A 412 -9.39 -24.47 10.20
CA HIS A 412 -9.54 -23.05 10.43
C HIS A 412 -10.82 -22.50 9.76
N ARG A 413 -11.15 -22.91 8.54
CA ARG A 413 -12.43 -22.54 7.88
C ARG A 413 -13.64 -23.04 8.65
N ILE A 414 -13.61 -24.28 9.15
CA ILE A 414 -14.70 -24.82 9.98
C ILE A 414 -14.87 -23.98 11.25
N LYS A 415 -13.77 -23.66 11.94
CA LYS A 415 -13.80 -22.82 13.14
C LYS A 415 -14.34 -21.41 12.82
N LYS A 416 -13.91 -20.81 11.71
CA LYS A 416 -14.37 -19.49 11.26
C LYS A 416 -15.86 -19.52 10.90
N PHE A 417 -16.34 -20.56 10.21
CA PHE A 417 -17.77 -20.76 9.92
C PHE A 417 -18.59 -20.77 11.21
N LYS A 418 -18.17 -21.55 12.21
CA LYS A 418 -18.86 -21.60 13.50
C LYS A 418 -18.86 -20.25 14.22
N LEU A 419 -17.77 -19.51 14.12
CA LEU A 419 -17.64 -18.22 14.79
C LEU A 419 -18.51 -17.13 14.17
N ILE A 420 -18.55 -17.03 12.83
CA ILE A 420 -19.14 -15.86 12.15
C ILE A 420 -20.42 -16.17 11.39
N ILE A 421 -20.70 -17.42 11.01
CA ILE A 421 -21.91 -17.78 10.25
C ILE A 421 -22.97 -18.40 11.14
N ASP A 422 -22.61 -19.45 11.87
CA ASP A 422 -23.56 -20.24 12.67
C ASP A 422 -22.86 -20.91 13.84
N ALA A 423 -23.11 -20.42 15.05
CA ALA A 423 -22.48 -20.93 16.28
C ALA A 423 -22.90 -22.36 16.62
N GLU A 424 -24.10 -22.77 16.21
CA GLU A 424 -24.68 -24.08 16.50
C GLU A 424 -25.19 -24.75 15.21
N PRO A 425 -24.29 -25.16 14.30
CA PRO A 425 -24.69 -25.72 13.02
C PRO A 425 -25.54 -26.98 13.16
N SER A 426 -26.50 -27.16 12.25
CA SER A 426 -27.35 -28.35 12.20
C SER A 426 -26.53 -29.65 12.07
N ALA A 427 -27.17 -30.80 12.38
CA ALA A 427 -26.55 -32.11 12.22
C ALA A 427 -26.01 -32.34 10.79
N ARG A 428 -26.69 -31.81 9.77
CA ARG A 428 -26.26 -31.88 8.37
C ARG A 428 -24.94 -31.14 8.13
N TRP A 429 -24.78 -29.94 8.69
CA TRP A 429 -23.53 -29.19 8.63
C TRP A 429 -22.39 -29.89 9.38
N LEU A 430 -22.67 -30.47 10.54
CA LEU A 430 -21.67 -31.24 11.29
C LEU A 430 -21.18 -32.45 10.51
N GLN A 431 -22.08 -33.21 9.87
CA GLN A 431 -21.72 -34.31 8.97
C GLN A 431 -20.89 -33.83 7.77
N PHE A 432 -21.26 -32.68 7.19
CA PHE A 432 -20.49 -32.06 6.11
C PHE A 432 -19.06 -31.73 6.56
N PHE A 433 -18.88 -31.09 7.72
CA PHE A 433 -17.55 -30.77 8.24
C PHE A 433 -16.69 -32.01 8.49
N GLN A 434 -17.26 -33.06 9.09
CA GLN A 434 -16.57 -34.34 9.27
C GLN A 434 -16.18 -34.98 7.94
N SER A 435 -17.04 -34.91 6.91
CA SER A 435 -16.74 -35.43 5.57
C SER A 435 -15.55 -34.70 4.95
N VAL A 436 -15.54 -33.37 5.02
CA VAL A 436 -14.46 -32.55 4.44
C VAL A 436 -13.13 -32.77 5.18
N GLU A 437 -13.16 -32.81 6.51
CA GLU A 437 -11.98 -33.10 7.34
C GLU A 437 -11.42 -34.49 7.04
N ARG A 438 -12.27 -35.52 6.97
CA ARG A 438 -11.84 -36.87 6.61
C ARG A 438 -11.20 -36.89 5.22
N ARG A 439 -11.81 -36.23 4.24
CA ARG A 439 -11.31 -36.20 2.86
C ARG A 439 -9.95 -35.50 2.76
N SER A 440 -9.68 -34.50 3.60
CA SER A 440 -8.41 -33.79 3.56
C SER A 440 -7.22 -34.63 4.03
N SER A 441 -7.44 -35.66 4.86
CA SER A 441 -6.38 -36.56 5.32
C SER A 441 -6.12 -37.74 4.39
N LEU A 442 -7.05 -38.09 3.49
CA LEU A 442 -6.96 -39.30 2.65
C LEU A 442 -5.72 -39.33 1.75
N PHE A 443 -5.27 -38.16 1.27
CA PHE A 443 -4.11 -38.03 0.39
C PHE A 443 -2.95 -37.27 1.05
N ALA A 444 -2.94 -37.16 2.38
CA ALA A 444 -1.96 -36.36 3.11
C ALA A 444 -0.56 -37.02 3.22
N HIS A 445 -0.46 -38.32 2.97
CA HIS A 445 0.77 -39.09 3.10
C HIS A 445 1.23 -39.60 1.73
N GLY A 446 2.29 -39.00 1.20
CA GLY A 446 2.98 -39.47 0.02
C GLY A 446 4.44 -39.76 0.34
N GLU A 447 4.96 -40.90 -0.13
CA GLU A 447 6.39 -41.20 -0.06
C GLU A 447 7.10 -40.61 -1.29
N GLN A 448 8.27 -39.98 -1.09
CA GLN A 448 9.12 -39.63 -2.22
C GLN A 448 9.75 -40.90 -2.79
N VAL A 449 9.43 -41.19 -4.05
CA VAL A 449 9.95 -42.33 -4.80
C VAL A 449 10.69 -41.86 -6.05
N LEU A 450 11.66 -42.65 -6.48
CA LEU A 450 12.40 -42.49 -7.71
C LEU A 450 11.90 -43.55 -8.69
N LEU A 451 11.58 -43.13 -9.91
CA LEU A 451 11.19 -44.03 -11.00
C LEU A 451 12.41 -44.23 -11.90
N TYR A 452 12.84 -45.48 -12.06
CA TYR A 452 13.89 -45.85 -13.01
C TYR A 452 13.26 -46.63 -14.15
N SER A 453 13.42 -46.14 -15.37
CA SER A 453 13.02 -46.84 -16.60
C SER A 453 14.19 -47.63 -17.16
N PHE A 454 13.96 -48.88 -17.51
CA PHE A 454 14.96 -49.73 -18.13
C PHE A 454 14.53 -50.11 -19.56
N PRO A 455 15.50 -50.33 -20.47
CA PRO A 455 15.20 -50.95 -21.75
C PRO A 455 14.58 -52.33 -21.55
N ASP A 456 13.87 -52.83 -22.57
CA ASP A 456 13.22 -54.15 -22.53
C ASP A 456 14.24 -55.29 -22.61
N ASP A 457 14.97 -55.48 -21.51
CA ASP A 457 16.04 -56.45 -21.38
C ASP A 457 15.58 -57.63 -20.50
N PRO A 458 15.57 -58.87 -21.01
CA PRO A 458 15.24 -60.06 -20.25
C PRO A 458 16.10 -60.28 -18.99
N GLU A 459 17.37 -59.90 -19.01
CA GLU A 459 18.28 -60.07 -17.87
C GLU A 459 17.97 -59.10 -16.75
N ILE A 460 17.71 -57.82 -17.08
CA ILE A 460 17.31 -56.80 -16.09
C ILE A 460 15.96 -57.19 -15.46
N ARG A 461 15.00 -57.66 -16.27
CA ARG A 461 13.70 -58.15 -15.76
C ARG A 461 13.87 -59.36 -14.84
N ARG A 462 14.76 -60.28 -15.18
CA ARG A 462 15.07 -61.45 -14.36
C ARG A 462 15.71 -61.02 -13.05
N MET A 463 16.72 -60.15 -13.08
CA MET A 463 17.40 -59.61 -11.90
C MET A 463 16.42 -59.01 -10.89
N PHE A 464 15.55 -58.10 -11.31
CA PHE A 464 14.53 -57.51 -10.42
C PHE A 464 13.45 -58.49 -9.96
N SER A 465 13.29 -59.64 -10.63
CA SER A 465 12.26 -60.64 -10.31
C SER A 465 12.78 -61.81 -9.47
N THR A 466 14.06 -62.14 -9.56
CA THR A 466 14.65 -63.31 -8.88
C THR A 466 15.50 -62.92 -7.67
N ASP A 467 16.15 -61.75 -7.70
CA ASP A 467 17.06 -61.36 -6.62
C ASP A 467 16.30 -60.89 -5.36
N PRO A 468 16.50 -61.55 -4.20
CA PRO A 468 15.85 -61.18 -2.95
C PRO A 468 16.26 -59.80 -2.40
N ALA A 469 17.46 -59.32 -2.72
CA ALA A 469 17.96 -58.02 -2.27
C ALA A 469 17.26 -56.88 -3.03
N PHE A 470 17.07 -57.04 -4.35
CA PHE A 470 16.30 -56.08 -5.15
C PHE A 470 14.82 -56.05 -4.76
N LYS A 471 14.20 -57.21 -4.49
CA LYS A 471 12.78 -57.27 -4.05
C LYS A 471 12.47 -56.45 -2.79
N LYS A 472 13.46 -56.26 -1.90
CA LYS A 472 13.29 -55.47 -0.67
C LYS A 472 13.39 -53.97 -0.90
N LEU A 473 14.09 -53.55 -1.96
CA LEU A 473 14.39 -52.14 -2.23
C LEU A 473 13.49 -51.55 -3.32
N VAL A 474 12.90 -52.41 -4.15
CA VAL A 474 12.25 -52.06 -5.40
C VAL A 474 10.78 -52.50 -5.43
N ILE A 475 9.91 -51.59 -5.85
CA ILE A 475 8.52 -51.88 -6.22
C ILE A 475 8.47 -51.94 -7.76
N ARG A 476 8.04 -53.07 -8.32
CA ARG A 476 7.94 -53.23 -9.77
C ARG A 476 6.73 -52.45 -10.29
N ALA A 477 6.94 -51.68 -11.36
CA ALA A 477 5.89 -50.94 -12.05
C ALA A 477 5.78 -51.41 -13.51
N GLU A 478 4.68 -51.07 -14.17
CA GLU A 478 4.46 -51.41 -15.58
C GLU A 478 5.47 -50.69 -16.51
N ASN A 479 5.60 -51.18 -17.75
CA ASN A 479 6.47 -50.63 -18.79
C ASN A 479 7.97 -50.63 -18.45
N ASN A 480 8.48 -51.74 -17.91
CA ASN A 480 9.90 -51.92 -17.52
C ASN A 480 10.42 -50.83 -16.58
N ASN A 481 9.54 -50.34 -15.72
CA ASN A 481 9.89 -49.37 -14.70
C ASN A 481 10.02 -50.03 -13.34
N VAL A 482 10.88 -49.45 -12.51
CA VAL A 482 10.93 -49.79 -11.10
C VAL A 482 10.90 -48.54 -10.23
N VAL A 483 10.19 -48.66 -9.12
CA VAL A 483 10.00 -47.59 -8.14
C VAL A 483 10.85 -47.90 -6.93
N VAL A 484 11.73 -46.97 -6.57
CA VAL A 484 12.62 -47.09 -5.41
C VAL A 484 12.31 -45.95 -4.46
N ARG A 485 12.07 -46.26 -3.18
CA ARG A 485 11.93 -45.20 -2.17
C ARG A 485 13.20 -44.36 -2.14
N LYS A 486 13.08 -43.03 -2.09
CA LYS A 486 14.26 -42.13 -2.11
C LYS A 486 15.25 -42.44 -0.99
N ALA A 487 14.76 -42.84 0.19
CA ALA A 487 15.62 -43.29 1.31
C ALA A 487 16.51 -44.50 0.96
N ASN A 488 16.06 -45.35 0.04
CA ASN A 488 16.76 -46.56 -0.39
C ASN A 488 17.66 -46.34 -1.60
N GLN A 489 17.75 -45.12 -2.14
CA GLN A 489 18.51 -44.81 -3.37
C GLN A 489 19.96 -45.30 -3.29
N LYS A 490 20.69 -44.99 -2.21
CA LYS A 490 22.09 -45.37 -2.05
C LYS A 490 22.28 -46.89 -1.97
N ALA A 491 21.36 -47.58 -1.30
CA ALA A 491 21.38 -49.04 -1.20
C ALA A 491 21.10 -49.70 -2.56
N PHE A 492 20.16 -49.14 -3.30
CA PHE A 492 19.83 -49.58 -4.66
C PHE A 492 21.00 -49.37 -5.64
N GLN A 493 21.64 -48.20 -5.61
CA GLN A 493 22.83 -47.90 -6.43
C GLN A 493 23.98 -48.85 -6.13
N LYS A 494 24.25 -49.11 -4.85
CA LYS A 494 25.29 -50.06 -4.43
C LYS A 494 25.00 -51.46 -4.97
N LEU A 495 23.74 -51.91 -4.87
CA LEU A 495 23.34 -53.21 -5.37
C LEU A 495 23.43 -53.30 -6.90
N LEU A 496 23.08 -52.24 -7.64
CA LEU A 496 23.31 -52.19 -9.09
C LEU A 496 24.80 -52.31 -9.45
N MET A 497 25.68 -51.64 -8.71
CA MET A 497 27.13 -51.75 -8.91
C MET A 497 27.66 -53.15 -8.61
N GLU A 498 27.15 -53.82 -7.58
CA GLU A 498 27.49 -55.21 -7.24
C GLU A 498 27.09 -56.18 -8.37
N HIS A 499 26.04 -55.86 -9.14
CA HIS A 499 25.61 -56.60 -10.32
C HIS A 499 26.29 -56.15 -11.63
N GLY A 500 27.31 -55.28 -11.56
CA GLY A 500 28.12 -54.87 -12.72
C GLY A 500 27.54 -53.71 -13.54
N TYR A 501 26.49 -53.04 -13.07
CA TYR A 501 25.95 -51.86 -13.73
C TYR A 501 26.64 -50.59 -13.24
N LEU A 502 27.12 -49.76 -14.19
CA LEU A 502 27.77 -48.49 -13.87
C LEU A 502 26.75 -47.49 -13.31
N ASN A 503 27.03 -46.94 -12.14
CA ASN A 503 26.17 -45.95 -11.49
C ASN A 503 26.43 -44.55 -12.08
N THR A 504 25.61 -44.13 -13.05
CA THR A 504 25.57 -42.75 -13.58
C THR A 504 24.38 -41.93 -13.04
N LEU A 505 23.70 -42.45 -12.00
CA LEU A 505 22.43 -41.95 -11.43
C LEU A 505 22.59 -40.97 -10.26
#